data_AF-A0AAV2QQK1-F1
#
_entry.id   AF-A0AAV2QQK1-F1
#
_cell.length_a   1.000
_cell.length_b   1.000
_cell.length_c   1.000
_cell.angle_alpha   90.00
_cell.angle_beta   90.00
_cell.angle_gamma   90.00
#
_symmetry.space_group_name_H-M   'P 1'
#
loop_
_entity.id
_entity.type
_entity.pdbx_description
1 polymer ?
#
loop_
_entity_poly.entity_id
_entity_poly.type
_entity_poly.pdbx_seq_one_letter_code
_entity_poly.pdbx_strand_id
1 'polypeptide(L)'
;HYTSLRPLSSMNQFLAVAALLSLGAVSWAQIIHPYECHCGLFISYSTGESEVYRLAPLHLEGCEDESLCVAACQDEWDDLTNNGDLTTELDSGYTLGQDICLASLEHFIPFLSNEKGFLNARLCEGNWENTGKTTRQNICCNAAHWYDCEA
;
A
#
# COMPACT_ATOMS: atom_id res chain seq x y z
N HIS A 1 -32.15 -35.52 59.46
CA HIS A 1 -31.00 -36.29 58.94
C HIS A 1 -30.83 -35.99 57.46
N TYR A 2 -29.59 -35.67 57.06
CA TYR A 2 -28.95 -35.65 55.73
C TYR A 2 -29.76 -36.27 54.55
N THR A 3 -29.71 -35.83 53.28
CA THR A 3 -28.68 -35.16 52.46
C THR A 3 -29.33 -34.94 51.07
N SER A 4 -28.93 -33.93 50.31
CA SER A 4 -28.71 -34.14 48.87
C SER A 4 -27.73 -33.09 48.34
N LEU A 5 -26.52 -33.55 48.02
CA LEU A 5 -25.49 -32.84 47.27
C LEU A 5 -25.85 -32.84 45.78
N ARG A 6 -25.69 -31.67 45.12
CA ARG A 6 -24.86 -31.42 43.91
C ARG A 6 -25.33 -30.14 43.22
N PRO A 7 -24.39 -29.23 42.91
CA PRO A 7 -24.15 -28.98 41.49
C PRO A 7 -22.65 -28.79 41.24
N LEU A 8 -21.93 -29.89 41.03
CA LEU A 8 -20.50 -29.88 40.68
C LEU A 8 -20.25 -30.17 39.19
N SER A 9 -21.30 -30.19 38.36
CA SER A 9 -21.20 -30.58 36.95
C SER A 9 -21.10 -29.41 35.96
N SER A 10 -21.50 -28.19 36.36
CA SER A 10 -21.65 -27.06 35.42
C SER A 10 -20.35 -26.25 35.26
N MET A 11 -19.61 -26.00 36.34
CA MET A 11 -18.45 -25.10 36.33
C MET A 11 -17.27 -25.59 35.48
N ASN A 12 -17.03 -26.90 35.42
CA ASN A 12 -15.96 -27.50 34.62
C ASN A 12 -16.25 -27.46 33.10
N GLN A 13 -17.52 -27.46 32.71
CA GLN A 13 -17.91 -27.39 31.29
C GLN A 13 -17.71 -25.98 30.73
N PHE A 14 -18.03 -24.95 31.52
CA PHE A 14 -17.80 -23.55 31.13
C PHE A 14 -16.31 -23.20 30.99
N LEU A 15 -15.45 -23.74 31.86
CA LEU A 15 -14.00 -23.54 31.78
C LEU A 15 -13.40 -24.18 30.52
N ALA A 16 -13.87 -25.38 30.14
CA ALA A 16 -13.40 -26.06 28.94
C ALA A 16 -13.78 -25.32 27.65
N VAL A 17 -15.02 -24.79 27.59
CA VAL A 17 -15.50 -24.00 26.43
C VAL A 17 -14.77 -22.67 26.33
N ALA A 18 -14.52 -21.98 27.45
CA ALA A 18 -13.76 -20.74 27.46
C ALA A 18 -12.31 -20.95 26.99
N ALA A 19 -11.66 -22.05 27.38
CA ALA A 19 -10.31 -22.40 26.95
C ALA A 19 -10.22 -22.73 25.45
N LEU A 20 -11.25 -23.37 24.87
CA LEU A 20 -11.28 -23.66 23.44
C LEU A 20 -11.53 -22.39 22.60
N LEU A 21 -12.36 -21.47 23.08
CA LEU A 21 -12.61 -20.18 22.40
C LEU A 21 -11.38 -19.26 22.42
N SER A 22 -10.60 -19.27 23.50
CA SER A 22 -9.35 -18.49 23.57
C SER A 22 -8.25 -19.04 22.66
N LEU A 23 -8.18 -20.36 22.48
CA LEU A 23 -7.25 -21.00 21.53
C LEU A 23 -7.63 -20.75 20.06
N GLY A 24 -8.92 -20.63 19.76
CA GLY A 24 -9.40 -20.25 18.43
C GLY A 24 -8.99 -18.83 18.03
N ALA A 25 -9.04 -17.87 18.96
CA ALA A 25 -8.73 -16.47 18.69
C ALA A 25 -7.25 -16.21 18.32
N VAL A 26 -6.31 -16.99 18.86
CA VAL A 26 -4.87 -16.82 18.56
C VAL A 26 -4.43 -17.46 17.24
N SER A 27 -5.24 -18.35 16.66
CA SER A 27 -4.91 -19.00 15.37
C SER A 27 -4.98 -18.05 14.17
N TRP A 28 -5.69 -16.92 14.28
CA TRP A 28 -5.82 -15.91 13.23
C TRP A 28 -4.76 -14.81 13.30
N ALA A 29 -3.97 -14.76 14.38
CA ALA A 29 -2.93 -13.74 14.56
C ALA A 29 -1.59 -14.12 13.89
N GLN A 30 -1.48 -15.33 13.34
CA GLN A 30 -0.35 -15.71 12.47
C GLN A 30 -0.65 -15.24 11.04
N ILE A 31 -0.87 -13.93 10.88
CA ILE A 31 -0.81 -13.31 9.56
C ILE A 31 0.66 -13.48 9.17
N ILE A 32 0.93 -14.42 8.26
CA ILE A 32 2.17 -14.40 7.48
C ILE A 32 2.12 -13.02 6.82
N HIS A 33 2.84 -12.04 7.36
CA HIS A 33 2.95 -10.74 6.73
C HIS A 33 3.44 -11.04 5.31
N PRO A 34 2.62 -10.79 4.28
CA PRO A 34 3.06 -11.08 2.94
C PRO A 34 4.31 -10.23 2.71
N TYR A 35 5.35 -10.85 2.18
CA TYR A 35 6.61 -10.19 1.86
C TYR A 35 6.36 -9.25 0.67
N GLU A 36 5.69 -8.14 0.95
CA GLU A 36 5.23 -7.17 -0.04
C GLU A 36 6.23 -6.04 -0.16
N CYS A 37 6.57 -5.74 -1.40
CA CYS A 37 7.25 -4.53 -1.78
C CYS A 37 6.21 -3.56 -2.37
N HIS A 38 6.06 -2.40 -1.74
CA HIS A 38 5.15 -1.37 -2.19
C HIS A 38 5.91 -0.32 -3.01
N CYS A 39 5.37 0.06 -4.16
CA CYS A 39 5.92 1.11 -5.00
C CYS A 39 4.91 2.27 -5.06
N GLY A 40 5.28 3.40 -4.45
CA GLY A 40 4.42 4.58 -4.32
C GLY A 40 5.05 5.79 -5.00
N LEU A 41 4.24 6.59 -5.69
CA LEU A 41 4.64 7.87 -6.24
C LEU A 41 4.30 8.97 -5.24
N PHE A 42 5.30 9.75 -4.87
CA PHE A 42 5.18 10.84 -3.93
C PHE A 42 5.44 12.18 -4.60
N ILE A 43 4.83 13.22 -4.08
CA ILE A 43 5.18 14.61 -4.39
C ILE A 43 5.65 15.29 -3.11
N SER A 44 6.52 16.28 -3.26
CA SER A 44 7.11 16.99 -2.13
C SER A 44 6.55 18.40 -2.03
N TYR A 45 6.02 18.74 -0.85
CA TYR A 45 5.60 20.07 -0.45
C TYR A 45 6.60 20.69 0.52
N SER A 46 6.45 21.98 0.82
CA SER A 46 7.25 22.66 1.84
C SER A 46 7.05 22.09 3.26
N THR A 47 5.93 21.40 3.49
CA THR A 47 5.54 20.86 4.79
C THR A 47 5.74 19.34 4.93
N GLY A 48 6.18 18.66 3.88
CA GLY A 48 6.35 17.21 3.86
C GLY A 48 6.01 16.62 2.50
N GLU A 49 5.86 15.30 2.45
CA GLU A 49 5.58 14.57 1.21
C GLU A 49 4.22 13.90 1.29
N SER A 50 3.60 13.63 0.14
CA SER A 50 2.35 12.89 0.06
C SER A 50 2.38 11.90 -1.07
N GLU A 51 1.92 10.69 -0.77
CA GLU A 51 1.68 9.68 -1.78
C GLU A 51 0.45 10.06 -2.60
N VAL A 52 0.61 10.06 -3.92
CA VAL A 52 -0.42 10.48 -4.88
C VAL A 52 -0.87 9.34 -5.79
N TYR A 53 -0.08 8.27 -5.86
CA TYR A 53 -0.35 7.11 -6.70
C TYR A 53 0.43 5.91 -6.17
N ARG A 54 -0.11 4.70 -6.36
CA ARG A 54 0.53 3.46 -5.91
C ARG A 54 0.36 2.39 -6.98
N LEU A 55 1.46 1.71 -7.31
CA LEU A 55 1.43 0.52 -8.17
C LEU A 55 0.90 -0.70 -7.40
N ALA A 56 0.55 -1.76 -8.12
CA ALA A 56 0.24 -3.03 -7.48
C ALA A 56 1.42 -3.50 -6.61
N PRO A 57 1.19 -4.02 -5.38
CA PRO A 57 2.25 -4.55 -4.55
C PRO A 57 2.96 -5.72 -5.24
N LEU A 58 4.29 -5.73 -5.16
CA LEU A 58 5.14 -6.81 -5.68
C LEU A 58 5.41 -7.82 -4.57
N HIS A 59 5.48 -9.11 -4.92
CA HIS A 59 5.78 -10.16 -3.96
C HIS A 59 7.26 -10.53 -4.00
N LEU A 60 7.92 -10.54 -2.84
CA LEU A 60 9.33 -10.90 -2.68
C LEU A 60 9.49 -12.15 -1.81
N GLU A 61 10.71 -12.68 -1.72
CA GLU A 61 11.01 -13.89 -0.93
C GLU A 61 11.20 -13.62 0.58
N GLY A 62 11.39 -12.36 0.98
CA GLY A 62 11.63 -11.97 2.37
C GLY A 62 11.70 -10.45 2.58
N CYS A 63 11.89 -10.01 3.83
CA CYS A 63 11.97 -8.59 4.22
C CYS A 63 13.41 -8.10 4.50
N GLU A 64 14.45 -8.86 4.16
CA GLU A 64 15.84 -8.54 4.54
C GLU A 64 16.59 -7.70 3.50
N ASP A 65 16.15 -7.70 2.24
CA ASP A 65 16.83 -7.03 1.14
C ASP A 65 15.99 -5.90 0.53
N GLU A 66 16.12 -4.73 1.14
CA GLU A 66 15.47 -3.50 0.68
C GLU A 66 15.93 -3.08 -0.72
N SER A 67 17.19 -3.38 -1.08
CA SER A 67 17.73 -3.01 -2.39
C SER A 67 17.04 -3.77 -3.53
N LEU A 68 16.61 -5.01 -3.25
CA LEU A 68 15.83 -5.81 -4.18
C LEU A 68 14.42 -5.22 -4.38
N CYS A 69 13.79 -4.69 -3.34
CA CYS A 69 12.52 -3.97 -3.46
C CYS A 69 12.66 -2.68 -4.27
N VAL A 70 13.72 -1.89 -4.01
CA VAL A 70 14.02 -0.69 -4.80
C VAL A 70 14.17 -1.02 -6.28
N ALA A 71 14.99 -2.03 -6.62
CA ALA A 71 15.21 -2.46 -7.99
C ALA A 71 13.90 -2.95 -8.65
N ALA A 72 13.13 -3.77 -7.95
CA ALA A 72 11.85 -4.28 -8.46
C ALA A 72 10.86 -3.14 -8.76
N CYS A 73 10.78 -2.12 -7.90
CA CYS A 73 9.95 -0.95 -8.17
C CYS A 73 10.45 -0.13 -9.37
N GLN A 74 11.77 -0.01 -9.55
CA GLN A 74 12.34 0.68 -10.71
C GLN A 74 11.98 -0.03 -12.02
N ASP A 75 12.14 -1.36 -12.04
CA ASP A 75 11.87 -2.18 -13.22
C ASP A 75 10.37 -2.15 -13.56
N GLU A 76 9.49 -2.37 -12.58
CA GLU A 76 8.03 -2.32 -12.77
C GLU A 76 7.57 -0.94 -13.26
N TRP A 77 8.13 0.13 -12.70
CA TRP A 77 7.85 1.49 -13.13
C TRP A 77 8.26 1.72 -14.58
N ASP A 78 9.49 1.33 -14.95
CA ASP A 78 9.97 1.51 -16.31
C ASP A 78 9.13 0.77 -17.34
N ASP A 79 8.75 -0.48 -17.02
CA ASP A 79 7.97 -1.36 -17.88
C ASP A 79 6.53 -0.89 -18.06
N LEU A 80 5.82 -0.60 -16.96
CA LEU A 80 4.40 -0.22 -17.01
C LEU A 80 4.19 1.20 -17.54
N THR A 81 5.08 2.12 -17.16
CA THR A 81 4.81 3.56 -17.34
C THR A 81 5.63 4.19 -18.45
N ASN A 82 6.43 3.37 -19.17
CA ASN A 82 7.47 3.85 -20.08
C ASN A 82 8.35 4.87 -19.35
N ASN A 83 9.01 4.46 -18.27
CA ASN A 83 9.87 5.30 -17.44
C ASN A 83 9.20 6.62 -16.97
N GLY A 84 7.97 6.56 -16.51
CA GLY A 84 7.24 7.66 -15.89
C GLY A 84 6.60 8.66 -16.86
N ASP A 85 6.31 8.25 -18.08
CA ASP A 85 5.66 9.13 -19.06
C ASP A 85 4.17 9.24 -18.78
N LEU A 86 3.71 10.44 -18.41
CA LEU A 86 2.31 10.72 -18.04
C LEU A 86 1.33 10.51 -19.21
N THR A 87 1.82 10.37 -20.43
CA THR A 87 1.00 10.10 -21.63
C THR A 87 0.88 8.62 -21.97
N THR A 88 1.64 7.74 -21.30
CA THR A 88 1.56 6.29 -21.51
C THR A 88 0.18 5.76 -21.15
N GLU A 89 -0.48 5.08 -22.08
CA GLU A 89 -1.71 4.34 -21.80
C GLU A 89 -1.41 3.10 -20.95
N LEU A 90 -2.14 2.95 -19.85
CA LEU A 90 -2.08 1.81 -18.96
C LEU A 90 -3.17 0.80 -19.32
N ASP A 91 -3.06 -0.41 -18.75
CA ASP A 91 -4.07 -1.48 -18.92
C ASP A 91 -5.47 -1.07 -18.43
N SER A 92 -5.57 -0.06 -17.56
CA SER A 92 -6.84 0.54 -17.12
C SER A 92 -7.58 1.28 -18.25
N GLY A 93 -6.91 1.58 -19.36
CA GLY A 93 -7.41 2.40 -20.47
C GLY A 93 -7.24 3.91 -20.25
N TYR A 94 -6.64 4.34 -19.14
CA TYR A 94 -6.24 5.72 -18.89
C TYR A 94 -4.77 5.94 -19.20
N THR A 95 -4.37 7.19 -19.41
CA THR A 95 -2.95 7.54 -19.36
C THR A 95 -2.44 7.52 -17.91
N LEU A 96 -1.14 7.32 -17.71
CA LEU A 96 -0.53 7.38 -16.38
C LEU A 96 -0.89 8.68 -15.64
N GLY A 97 -0.85 9.84 -16.32
CA GLY A 97 -1.24 11.11 -15.71
C GLY A 97 -2.67 11.12 -15.21
N GLN A 98 -3.61 10.58 -16.01
CA GLN A 98 -5.02 10.49 -15.64
C GLN A 98 -5.25 9.51 -14.48
N ASP A 99 -4.53 8.39 -14.46
CA ASP A 99 -4.59 7.40 -13.39
C ASP A 99 -4.05 7.98 -12.07
N ILE A 100 -2.94 8.72 -12.12
CA ILE A 100 -2.39 9.46 -10.97
C ILE A 100 -3.40 10.47 -10.44
N CYS A 101 -4.05 11.27 -11.29
CA CYS A 101 -5.02 12.27 -10.82
C CYS A 101 -6.26 11.63 -10.18
N LEU A 102 -6.70 10.46 -10.66
CA LEU A 102 -7.77 9.69 -10.04
C LEU A 102 -7.35 9.18 -8.65
N ALA A 103 -6.17 8.55 -8.54
CA ALA A 103 -5.65 8.06 -7.27
C ALA A 103 -5.38 9.20 -6.26
N SER A 104 -4.85 10.33 -6.73
CA SER A 104 -4.60 11.52 -5.91
C SER A 104 -5.88 12.02 -5.24
N LEU A 105 -7.03 11.94 -5.94
CA LEU A 105 -8.32 12.31 -5.38
C LEU A 105 -8.73 11.37 -4.23
N GLU A 106 -8.44 10.07 -4.33
CA GLU A 106 -8.68 9.09 -3.26
C GLU A 106 -7.82 9.38 -2.02
N HIS A 107 -6.65 10.00 -2.22
CA HIS A 107 -5.77 10.52 -1.16
C HIS A 107 -6.14 11.94 -0.68
N PHE A 108 -7.29 12.49 -1.10
CA PHE A 108 -7.75 13.84 -0.76
C PHE A 108 -6.85 14.97 -1.28
N ILE A 109 -6.17 14.74 -2.41
CA ILE A 109 -5.32 15.72 -3.11
C ILE A 109 -5.94 16.03 -4.48
N PRO A 110 -7.02 16.84 -4.52
CA PRO A 110 -7.78 17.08 -5.75
C PRO A 110 -7.09 18.01 -6.75
N PHE A 111 -6.07 18.75 -6.31
CA PHE A 111 -5.39 19.77 -7.12
C PHE A 111 -3.88 19.60 -6.99
N LEU A 112 -3.25 19.36 -8.13
CA LEU A 112 -1.79 19.34 -8.29
C LEU A 112 -1.44 20.35 -9.37
N SER A 113 -0.42 21.16 -9.14
CA SER A 113 -0.01 22.22 -10.06
C SER A 113 1.49 22.19 -10.25
N ASN A 114 1.92 21.60 -11.36
CA ASN A 114 3.31 21.57 -11.78
C ASN A 114 4.21 20.80 -10.80
N GLU A 115 3.73 19.67 -10.29
CA GLU A 115 4.44 18.86 -9.29
C GLU A 115 5.27 17.74 -9.93
N LYS A 116 6.47 17.48 -9.42
CA LYS A 116 7.29 16.33 -9.86
C LYS A 116 6.94 15.10 -9.00
N GLY A 117 6.60 13.98 -9.65
CA GLY A 117 6.42 12.71 -8.94
C GLY A 117 7.75 11.99 -8.74
N PHE A 118 7.99 11.48 -7.53
CA PHE A 118 9.17 10.72 -7.12
C PHE A 118 8.72 9.31 -6.71
N LEU A 119 9.25 8.29 -7.38
CA LEU A 119 8.93 6.91 -7.05
C LEU A 119 9.74 6.49 -5.82
N ASN A 120 9.03 5.96 -4.83
CA ASN A 120 9.59 5.41 -3.60
C ASN A 120 9.18 3.94 -3.47
N ALA A 121 10.04 3.16 -2.82
CA ALA A 121 9.83 1.76 -2.54
C ALA A 121 9.76 1.53 -1.02
N ARG A 122 8.93 0.60 -0.57
CA ARG A 122 8.88 0.19 0.84
C ARG A 122 8.75 -1.32 0.93
N LEU A 123 9.74 -1.95 1.56
CA LEU A 123 9.72 -3.38 1.83
C LEU A 123 8.99 -3.66 3.16
N CYS A 124 7.94 -4.46 3.10
CA CYS A 124 7.13 -4.86 4.26
C CYS A 124 6.68 -3.61 5.06
N GLU A 125 6.98 -3.58 6.37
CA GLU A 125 6.67 -2.47 7.28
C GLU A 125 7.87 -1.51 7.46
N GLY A 126 8.81 -1.50 6.50
CA GLY A 126 10.01 -0.66 6.51
C GLY A 126 9.73 0.83 6.22
N ASN A 127 10.81 1.58 6.01
CA ASN A 127 10.72 2.97 5.58
C ASN A 127 10.47 3.05 4.06
N TRP A 128 10.01 4.21 3.60
CA TRP A 128 10.01 4.53 2.18
C TRP A 128 11.40 4.98 1.76
N GLU A 129 11.94 4.33 0.74
CA GLU A 129 13.23 4.62 0.16
C GLU A 129 13.08 5.20 -1.24
N ASN A 130 13.84 6.24 -1.53
CA ASN A 130 13.82 6.90 -2.83
C ASN A 130 14.49 6.00 -3.87
N THR A 131 13.76 5.68 -4.94
CA THR A 131 14.28 4.85 -6.04
C THR A 131 15.14 5.64 -7.04
N GLY A 132 15.10 6.97 -7.01
CA GLY A 132 15.71 7.84 -8.00
C GLY A 132 14.91 7.98 -9.30
N LYS A 133 13.78 7.27 -9.46
CA LYS A 133 12.88 7.41 -10.60
C LYS A 133 11.87 8.53 -10.38
N THR A 134 11.46 9.18 -11.46
CA THR A 134 10.50 10.28 -11.43
C THR A 134 9.53 10.20 -12.61
N THR A 135 8.42 10.92 -12.53
CA THR A 135 7.61 11.23 -13.71
C THR A 135 8.44 12.04 -14.71
N ARG A 136 8.27 11.86 -16.02
CA ARG A 136 8.98 12.66 -17.02
C ARG A 136 8.45 14.08 -17.04
N GLN A 137 7.14 14.21 -17.19
CA GLN A 137 6.41 15.47 -17.11
C GLN A 137 6.06 15.80 -15.65
N ASN A 138 5.78 17.06 -15.39
CA ASN A 138 5.16 17.47 -14.14
C ASN A 138 3.67 17.11 -14.15
N ILE A 139 3.14 16.81 -12.97
CA ILE A 139 1.77 16.38 -12.75
C ILE A 139 0.92 17.63 -12.53
N CYS A 140 -0.14 17.75 -13.35
CA CYS A 140 -1.19 18.74 -13.18
C CYS A 140 -2.55 18.05 -13.13
N CYS A 141 -3.27 18.30 -12.04
CA CYS A 141 -4.58 17.70 -11.77
C CYS A 141 -5.58 18.76 -11.37
N ASN A 142 -6.79 18.67 -11.91
CA ASN A 142 -7.94 19.45 -11.47
C ASN A 142 -9.14 18.52 -11.31
N ALA A 143 -9.52 18.25 -10.05
CA ALA A 143 -10.67 17.41 -9.70
C ALA A 143 -10.63 16.05 -10.42
N ALA A 144 -9.51 15.33 -10.23
CA ALA A 144 -9.18 14.06 -10.87
C ALA A 144 -8.98 14.09 -12.38
N HIS A 145 -9.05 15.24 -13.05
CA HIS A 145 -8.69 15.32 -14.46
C HIS A 145 -7.23 15.72 -14.64
N TRP A 146 -6.50 14.93 -15.41
CA TRP A 146 -5.14 15.26 -15.83
C TRP A 146 -5.14 16.18 -17.05
N TYR A 147 -4.20 17.11 -17.07
CA TYR A 147 -3.89 17.93 -18.23
C TYR A 147 -2.38 18.19 -18.28
N ASP A 148 -1.87 18.48 -19.48
CA ASP A 148 -0.48 18.88 -19.64
C ASP A 148 -0.27 20.26 -18.99
N CYS A 149 0.71 20.35 -18.08
CA CYS A 149 1.04 21.58 -17.37
C CYS A 149 1.53 22.71 -18.29
N GLU A 150 2.05 22.37 -19.47
CA GLU A 150 2.69 23.31 -20.40
C GLU A 150 1.84 23.60 -21.66
N ALA A 151 0.61 23.06 -21.73
CA ALA A 151 -0.30 23.25 -22.86
C ALA A 151 -0.96 24.63 -22.96
#